data_AF-A0A434AVE4-F1
#
_entry.id   AF-A0A434AVE4-F1
#
_cell.length_a   1.000
_cell.length_b   1.000
_cell.length_c   1.000
_cell.angle_alpha   90.00
_cell.angle_beta   90.00
_cell.angle_gamma   90.00
#
_symmetry.space_group_name_H-M   'P 1'
#
loop_
_entity.id
_entity.type
_entity.pdbx_description
1 polymer ?
#
loop_
_entity_poly.entity_id
_entity_poly.type
_entity_poly.pdbx_seq_one_letter_code
_entity_poly.pdbx_strand_id
1 'polypeptide(L)'
;MKNRNTKDVAENHIYSFLLSNLSLFVAIFFSLNSASEVAILFYALALNLFTHWFLFYTSRKKKMIHFSEYYNNLMIGIYCVAASIPVFLLIFPLLFMNSVSNPILLLLSWILSFLIHTILIKRYGWESQAEQLFSEYRMNISEKREEAFEKVKEFIDQSDPKKCTDYLNKSELFDERIEAYIKE
;
A
#
# COMPACT_ATOMS: atom_id res chain seq x y z
N MET A 1 -17.22 -11.89 -24.41
CA MET A 1 -16.22 -10.95 -23.87
C MET A 1 -16.37 -10.97 -22.34
N LYS A 2 -15.31 -11.28 -21.58
CA LYS A 2 -15.36 -11.19 -20.10
C LYS A 2 -15.63 -9.72 -19.75
N ASN A 3 -16.64 -9.46 -18.93
CA ASN A 3 -16.87 -8.13 -18.34
C ASN A 3 -15.69 -7.84 -17.39
N ARG A 4 -14.62 -7.26 -17.94
CA ARG A 4 -13.36 -6.98 -17.22
C ARG A 4 -13.47 -5.79 -16.25
N ASN A 5 -14.61 -5.08 -16.25
CA ASN A 5 -14.90 -3.98 -15.32
C ASN A 5 -15.16 -4.46 -13.88
N THR A 6 -15.31 -5.77 -13.69
CA THR A 6 -15.33 -6.41 -12.37
C THR A 6 -14.20 -7.45 -12.35
N LYS A 7 -12.95 -7.02 -12.07
CA LYS A 7 -11.89 -7.98 -11.70
C LYS A 7 -12.41 -8.81 -10.52
N ASP A 8 -12.28 -10.13 -10.63
CA ASP A 8 -12.81 -11.07 -9.65
C ASP A 8 -12.18 -10.79 -8.28
N VAL A 9 -13.01 -10.75 -7.23
CA VAL A 9 -12.56 -10.57 -5.84
C VAL A 9 -11.48 -11.61 -5.46
N ALA A 10 -11.51 -12.76 -6.13
CA ALA A 10 -10.58 -13.88 -5.96
C ALA A 10 -9.16 -13.61 -6.46
N GLU A 11 -8.93 -12.65 -7.37
CA GLU A 11 -7.60 -12.31 -7.89
C GLU A 11 -6.83 -11.35 -6.96
N ASN A 12 -7.48 -10.81 -5.92
CA ASN A 12 -6.86 -9.87 -4.99
C ASN A 12 -6.00 -10.62 -3.95
N HIS A 13 -4.73 -10.87 -4.31
CA HIS A 13 -3.73 -11.58 -3.52
C HIS A 13 -3.30 -10.84 -2.23
N ILE A 14 -3.79 -9.61 -2.00
CA ILE A 14 -3.50 -8.83 -0.79
C ILE A 14 -3.90 -9.57 0.50
N TYR A 15 -4.96 -10.38 0.46
CA TYR A 15 -5.40 -11.15 1.62
C TYR A 15 -4.48 -12.34 1.93
N SER A 16 -4.02 -13.06 0.91
CA SER A 16 -3.03 -14.13 1.08
C SER A 16 -1.69 -13.58 1.55
N PHE A 17 -1.27 -12.42 1.02
CA PHE A 17 -0.09 -11.71 1.50
C PHE A 17 -0.23 -11.33 2.98
N LEU A 18 -1.38 -10.78 3.39
CA LEU A 18 -1.63 -10.40 4.77
C LEU A 18 -1.64 -11.58 5.73
N LEU A 19 -2.31 -12.68 5.37
CA LEU A 19 -2.31 -13.92 6.14
C LEU A 19 -0.89 -14.46 6.30
N SER A 20 -0.08 -14.46 5.21
CA SER A 20 1.31 -14.90 5.28
C SER A 20 2.18 -14.03 6.20
N ASN A 21 1.97 -12.71 6.20
CA ASN A 21 2.70 -11.79 7.10
C ASN A 21 2.27 -11.94 8.56
N LEU A 22 0.98 -12.19 8.82
CA LEU A 22 0.48 -12.49 10.17
C LEU A 22 1.05 -13.82 10.68
N SER A 23 1.06 -14.86 9.84
CA SER A 23 1.68 -16.14 10.17
C SER A 23 3.18 -16.01 10.39
N LEU A 24 3.87 -15.19 9.59
CA LEU A 24 5.29 -14.87 9.78
C LEU A 24 5.52 -14.12 11.10
N PHE A 25 4.66 -13.15 11.45
CA PHE A 25 4.70 -12.45 12.75
C PHE A 25 4.59 -13.45 13.91
N VAL A 26 3.62 -14.35 13.87
CA VAL A 26 3.42 -15.39 14.90
C VAL A 26 4.63 -16.31 14.96
N ALA A 27 5.14 -16.79 13.82
CA ALA A 27 6.31 -17.67 13.77
C ALA A 27 7.57 -17.01 14.33
N ILE A 28 7.80 -15.73 14.03
CA ILE A 28 8.88 -14.92 14.57
C ILE A 28 8.72 -14.73 16.08
N PHE A 29 7.51 -14.39 16.53
CA PHE A 29 7.21 -14.13 17.94
C PHE A 29 7.42 -15.37 18.82
N PHE A 30 7.11 -16.56 18.29
CA PHE A 30 7.26 -17.84 18.99
C PHE A 30 8.56 -18.60 18.62
N SER A 31 9.45 -18.02 17.81
CA SER A 31 10.77 -18.59 17.50
C SER A 31 11.69 -18.44 18.72
N LEU A 32 11.62 -19.42 19.62
CA LEU A 32 12.29 -19.46 20.93
C LEU A 32 13.84 -19.59 20.92
N ASN A 33 14.53 -19.38 19.79
CA ASN A 33 15.96 -19.73 19.65
C ASN A 33 16.85 -18.68 18.95
N SER A 34 16.48 -17.40 18.92
CA SER A 34 17.35 -16.36 18.35
C SER A 34 18.11 -15.59 19.44
N ALA A 35 19.36 -15.18 19.14
CA ALA A 35 20.11 -14.25 19.96
C ALA A 35 19.30 -12.95 20.17
N SER A 36 19.44 -12.29 21.32
CA SER A 36 18.64 -11.12 21.70
C SER A 36 18.62 -10.02 20.63
N GLU A 37 19.74 -9.82 19.95
CA GLU A 37 19.97 -8.81 18.91
C GLU A 37 19.23 -9.17 17.61
N VAL A 38 19.12 -10.45 17.31
CA VAL A 38 18.40 -10.96 16.14
C VAL A 38 16.89 -10.95 16.41
N ALA A 39 16.49 -11.33 17.62
CA ALA A 39 15.09 -11.33 18.05
C ALA A 39 14.46 -9.94 17.93
N ILE A 40 15.17 -8.89 18.39
CA ILE A 40 14.65 -7.52 18.35
C ILE A 40 14.48 -6.98 16.93
N LEU A 41 15.37 -7.34 15.99
CA LEU A 41 15.23 -6.95 14.58
C LEU A 41 13.98 -7.57 13.98
N PHE A 42 13.74 -8.85 14.26
CA PHE A 42 12.55 -9.53 13.79
C PHE A 42 11.27 -9.01 14.46
N TYR A 43 11.29 -8.73 15.76
CA TYR A 43 10.15 -8.10 16.46
C TYR A 43 9.84 -6.71 15.90
N ALA A 44 10.87 -5.91 15.60
CA ALA A 44 10.69 -4.60 14.98
C ALA A 44 10.05 -4.71 13.59
N LEU A 45 10.56 -5.61 12.74
CA LEU A 45 10.01 -5.84 11.40
C LEU A 45 8.54 -6.27 11.49
N ALA A 46 8.26 -7.23 12.36
CA ALA A 46 6.95 -7.81 12.53
C ALA A 46 5.95 -6.78 13.07
N LEU A 47 6.33 -6.00 14.10
CA LEU A 47 5.52 -4.91 14.66
C LEU A 47 5.20 -3.84 13.61
N ASN A 48 6.21 -3.44 12.82
CA ASN A 48 6.07 -2.41 11.79
C ASN A 48 5.10 -2.85 10.68
N LEU A 49 5.29 -4.07 10.14
CA LEU A 49 4.40 -4.65 9.14
C LEU A 49 2.98 -4.77 9.69
N PHE A 50 2.82 -5.36 10.88
CA PHE A 50 1.51 -5.53 11.51
C PHE A 50 0.76 -4.20 11.65
N THR A 51 1.45 -3.16 12.14
CA THR A 51 0.83 -1.86 12.37
C THR A 51 0.36 -1.21 11.06
N HIS A 52 1.18 -1.21 10.01
CA HIS A 52 0.80 -0.66 8.71
C HIS A 52 -0.41 -1.38 8.12
N TRP A 53 -0.42 -2.72 8.19
CA TRP A 53 -1.53 -3.53 7.71
C TRP A 53 -2.81 -3.31 8.52
N PHE A 54 -2.70 -3.24 9.84
CA PHE A 54 -3.83 -2.98 10.73
C PHE A 54 -4.49 -1.63 10.44
N LEU A 55 -3.69 -0.56 10.29
CA LEU A 55 -4.19 0.78 9.97
C LEU A 55 -4.80 0.88 8.57
N PHE A 56 -4.19 0.22 7.59
CA PHE A 56 -4.73 0.17 6.24
C PHE A 56 -6.10 -0.53 6.21
N TYR A 57 -6.24 -1.67 6.89
CA TYR A 57 -7.49 -2.41 6.89
C TYR A 57 -8.61 -1.69 7.64
N THR A 58 -8.31 -1.16 8.83
CA THR A 58 -9.27 -0.39 9.63
C THR A 58 -9.79 0.84 8.87
N SER A 59 -8.99 1.42 7.98
CA SER A 59 -9.41 2.55 7.14
C SER A 59 -10.08 2.17 5.81
N ARG A 60 -9.86 0.96 5.26
CA ARG A 60 -10.29 0.59 3.88
C ARG A 60 -11.23 -0.61 3.75
N LYS A 61 -11.74 -1.17 4.86
CA LYS A 61 -12.52 -2.43 5.03
C LYS A 61 -13.50 -2.89 3.92
N LYS A 62 -14.05 -2.01 3.07
CA LYS A 62 -14.98 -2.36 1.97
C LYS A 62 -14.54 -1.92 0.56
N LYS A 63 -13.49 -1.10 0.44
CA LYS A 63 -13.10 -0.46 -0.83
C LYS A 63 -11.95 -1.16 -1.57
N MET A 64 -11.21 -2.03 -0.88
CA MET A 64 -10.01 -2.68 -1.45
C MET A 64 -10.30 -3.66 -2.59
N ILE A 65 -11.51 -4.21 -2.65
CA ILE A 65 -11.95 -5.13 -3.71
C ILE A 65 -12.04 -4.41 -5.07
N HIS A 66 -12.13 -3.08 -5.07
CA HIS A 66 -12.40 -2.27 -6.26
C HIS A 66 -11.20 -1.44 -6.73
N PHE A 67 -10.06 -1.60 -6.05
CA PHE A 67 -8.80 -1.00 -6.45
C PHE A 67 -8.05 -1.88 -7.45
N SER A 68 -7.30 -1.23 -8.33
CA SER A 68 -6.40 -1.90 -9.27
C SER A 68 -5.37 -2.76 -8.55
N GLU A 69 -4.99 -3.84 -9.22
CA GLU A 69 -3.92 -4.72 -8.77
C GLU A 69 -2.59 -3.96 -8.64
N TYR A 70 -2.31 -3.06 -9.60
CA TYR A 70 -1.18 -2.16 -9.54
C TYR A 70 -1.18 -1.33 -8.25
N TYR A 71 -2.30 -0.70 -7.90
CA TYR A 71 -2.38 0.11 -6.69
C TYR A 71 -2.22 -0.73 -5.43
N ASN A 72 -2.84 -1.92 -5.38
CA ASN A 72 -2.66 -2.84 -4.26
C ASN A 72 -1.19 -3.25 -4.10
N ASN A 73 -0.50 -3.57 -5.20
CA ASN A 73 0.94 -3.88 -5.22
C ASN A 73 1.81 -2.70 -4.79
N LEU A 74 1.48 -1.50 -5.24
CA LEU A 74 2.14 -0.27 -4.84
C LEU A 74 2.04 -0.06 -3.33
N MET A 75 0.83 -0.23 -2.76
CA MET A 75 0.58 -0.08 -1.34
C MET A 75 1.31 -1.16 -0.51
N ILE A 76 1.29 -2.43 -0.97
CA ILE A 76 2.10 -3.51 -0.38
C ILE A 76 3.57 -3.11 -0.36
N GLY A 77 4.11 -2.66 -1.49
CA GLY A 77 5.50 -2.24 -1.63
C GLY A 77 5.86 -1.11 -0.65
N ILE A 78 5.02 -0.08 -0.56
CA ILE A 78 5.20 1.04 0.38
C ILE A 78 5.27 0.52 1.82
N TYR A 79 4.38 -0.38 2.23
CA TYR A 79 4.37 -0.92 3.59
C TYR A 79 5.57 -1.78 3.90
N CYS A 80 6.00 -2.63 2.95
CA CYS A 80 7.20 -3.43 3.09
C CYS A 80 8.46 -2.57 3.24
N VAL A 81 8.61 -1.53 2.41
CA VAL A 81 9.75 -0.61 2.46
C VAL A 81 9.73 0.20 3.76
N ALA A 82 8.58 0.76 4.12
CA ALA A 82 8.41 1.53 5.36
C ALA A 82 8.70 0.69 6.61
N ALA A 83 8.36 -0.59 6.60
CA ALA A 83 8.64 -1.49 7.72
C ALA A 83 10.10 -1.93 7.79
N SER A 84 10.76 -2.12 6.64
CA SER A 84 12.12 -2.70 6.58
C SER A 84 13.23 -1.67 6.82
N ILE A 85 13.12 -0.44 6.30
CA ILE A 85 14.17 0.58 6.47
C ILE A 85 14.50 0.86 7.95
N PRO A 86 13.53 1.05 8.85
CA PRO A 86 13.81 1.23 10.28
C PRO A 86 14.58 0.07 10.90
N VAL A 87 14.33 -1.16 10.45
CA VAL A 87 15.01 -2.37 10.95
C VAL A 87 16.48 -2.36 10.54
N PHE A 88 16.79 -1.97 9.31
CA PHE A 88 18.18 -1.78 8.89
C PHE A 88 18.89 -0.70 9.71
N LEU A 89 18.18 0.37 10.05
CA LEU A 89 18.74 1.45 10.87
C LEU A 89 18.95 1.03 12.33
N LEU A 90 18.18 0.06 12.85
CA LEU A 90 18.40 -0.53 14.17
C LEU A 90 19.69 -1.34 14.30
N ILE A 91 20.29 -1.80 13.20
CA ILE A 91 21.56 -2.53 13.23
C ILE A 91 22.67 -1.65 13.84
N PHE A 92 22.67 -0.34 13.56
CA PHE A 92 23.68 0.58 14.09
C PHE A 92 23.67 0.67 15.63
N PRO A 93 22.57 1.05 16.31
CA PRO A 93 22.57 1.10 17.77
C PRO A 93 22.78 -0.27 18.41
N LEU A 94 22.40 -1.38 17.77
CA LEU A 94 22.68 -2.73 18.29
C LEU A 94 24.17 -3.08 18.26
N LEU A 95 24.93 -2.58 17.28
CA LEU A 95 26.36 -2.85 17.16
C LEU A 95 27.23 -1.88 17.99
N PHE A 96 26.77 -0.64 18.16
CA PHE A 96 27.62 0.44 18.69
C PHE A 96 27.08 1.10 19.98
N MET A 97 25.85 0.80 20.40
CA MET A 97 25.19 1.47 21.53
C MET A 97 24.52 0.46 22.48
N ASN A 98 25.34 -0.37 23.13
CA ASN A 98 24.90 -1.45 24.03
C ASN A 98 24.09 -1.01 25.28
N SER A 99 23.97 0.29 25.53
CA SER A 99 23.24 0.84 26.68
C SER A 99 21.76 1.16 26.39
N VAL A 100 21.34 1.13 25.12
CA VAL A 100 19.95 1.44 24.75
C VAL A 100 19.07 0.22 24.99
N SER A 101 17.98 0.40 25.72
CA SER A 101 17.08 -0.72 26.05
C SER A 101 16.25 -1.17 24.82
N ASN A 102 15.96 -2.47 24.76
CA ASN A 102 15.16 -3.07 23.69
C ASN A 102 13.79 -2.39 23.46
N PRO A 103 13.01 -2.02 24.50
CA PRO A 103 11.75 -1.30 24.30
C PRO A 103 11.93 0.06 23.62
N ILE A 104 13.00 0.79 23.94
CA ILE A 104 13.31 2.09 23.32
C ILE A 104 13.64 1.89 21.83
N LEU A 105 14.45 0.88 21.50
CA LEU A 105 14.78 0.54 20.11
C LEU A 105 13.53 0.17 19.30
N LEU A 106 12.63 -0.65 19.87
CA LEU A 106 11.35 -0.98 19.22
C LEU A 106 10.49 0.25 18.98
N LEU A 107 10.35 1.13 19.98
CA LEU A 107 9.57 2.36 19.85
C LEU A 107 10.16 3.31 18.79
N LEU A 108 11.48 3.48 18.77
CA LEU A 108 12.17 4.31 17.76
C LEU A 108 11.96 3.77 16.35
N SER A 109 12.11 2.46 16.16
CA SER A 109 11.86 1.80 14.88
C SER A 109 10.42 1.98 14.41
N TRP A 110 9.47 1.85 15.34
CA TRP A 110 8.05 2.05 15.05
C TRP A 110 7.73 3.49 14.63
N ILE A 111 8.24 4.49 15.35
CA ILE A 111 8.07 5.91 14.98
C ILE A 111 8.67 6.19 13.59
N LEU A 112 9.89 5.68 13.34
CA LEU A 112 10.58 5.88 12.08
C LEU A 112 9.84 5.21 10.91
N SER A 113 9.25 4.04 11.15
CA SER A 113 8.39 3.33 10.20
C SER A 113 7.22 4.19 9.73
N PHE A 114 6.56 4.92 10.66
CA PHE A 114 5.50 5.86 10.32
C PHE A 114 5.97 7.07 9.52
N LEU A 115 7.12 7.63 9.88
CA LEU A 115 7.69 8.77 9.16
C LEU A 115 8.00 8.39 7.72
N ILE A 116 8.64 7.24 7.50
CA ILE A 116 8.96 6.74 6.16
C ILE A 116 7.70 6.42 5.37
N HIS A 117 6.73 5.75 5.98
CA HIS A 117 5.42 5.51 5.37
C HIS A 117 4.80 6.83 4.89
N THR A 118 4.77 7.85 5.75
CA THR A 118 4.17 9.15 5.44
C THR A 118 4.87 9.81 4.25
N ILE A 119 6.20 9.77 4.21
CA ILE A 119 7.00 10.29 3.08
C ILE A 119 6.67 9.54 1.79
N LEU A 120 6.61 8.21 1.84
CA LEU A 120 6.32 7.37 0.67
C LEU A 120 4.89 7.59 0.15
N ILE A 121 3.89 7.61 1.02
CA ILE A 121 2.50 7.89 0.63
C ILE A 121 2.38 9.28 0.01
N LYS A 122 3.07 10.28 0.56
CA LYS A 122 3.08 11.63 -0.02
C LYS A 122 3.70 11.62 -1.43
N ARG A 123 4.76 10.84 -1.64
CA ARG A 123 5.42 10.69 -2.95
C ARG A 123 4.50 10.03 -3.99
N TYR A 124 3.70 9.05 -3.58
CA TYR A 124 2.71 8.35 -4.41
C TYR A 124 1.28 8.91 -4.24
N GLY A 125 1.17 10.17 -3.82
CA GLY A 125 -0.12 10.79 -3.53
C GLY A 125 -0.99 10.92 -4.78
N TRP A 126 -0.38 11.12 -5.94
CA TRP A 126 -1.08 11.21 -7.22
C TRP A 126 -1.74 9.88 -7.59
N GLU A 127 -1.02 8.75 -7.45
CA GLU A 127 -1.55 7.41 -7.72
C GLU A 127 -2.72 7.08 -6.78
N SER A 128 -2.63 7.50 -5.52
CA SER A 128 -3.72 7.34 -4.53
C SER A 128 -4.97 8.14 -4.88
N GLN A 129 -4.81 9.36 -5.41
CA GLN A 129 -5.92 10.18 -5.88
C GLN A 129 -6.53 9.62 -7.15
N ALA A 130 -5.69 9.26 -8.12
CA ALA A 130 -6.11 8.64 -9.37
C ALA A 130 -6.94 7.37 -9.09
N GLU A 131 -6.41 6.44 -8.28
CA GLU A 131 -7.12 5.19 -7.97
C GLU A 131 -8.47 5.44 -7.28
N GLN A 132 -8.56 6.45 -6.40
CA GLN A 132 -9.82 6.79 -5.74
C GLN A 132 -10.87 7.29 -6.73
N LEU A 133 -10.49 8.22 -7.62
CA LEU A 133 -11.39 8.78 -8.62
C LEU A 133 -11.83 7.72 -9.65
N PHE A 134 -10.88 6.94 -10.17
CA PHE A 134 -11.21 5.88 -11.10
C PHE A 134 -12.03 4.76 -10.44
N SER A 135 -11.76 4.42 -9.18
CA SER A 135 -12.60 3.48 -8.43
C SER A 135 -14.01 4.01 -8.22
N GLU A 136 -14.17 5.29 -7.87
CA GLU A 136 -15.49 5.92 -7.71
C GLU A 136 -16.27 5.93 -9.03
N TYR A 137 -15.60 6.22 -10.14
CA TYR A 137 -16.20 6.15 -11.47
C TYR A 137 -16.67 4.74 -11.84
N ARG A 138 -15.81 3.71 -11.65
CA ARG A 138 -16.14 2.32 -12.00
C ARG A 138 -17.24 1.71 -11.13
N MET A 139 -17.37 2.19 -9.89
CA MET A 139 -18.31 1.63 -8.91
C MET A 139 -19.72 2.22 -8.98
N ASN A 140 -19.91 3.31 -9.72
CA ASN A 140 -21.20 3.98 -9.87
C ASN A 140 -21.88 3.61 -11.19
N ILE A 141 -23.19 3.84 -11.26
CA ILE A 141 -24.05 3.59 -12.43
C ILE A 141 -24.84 4.87 -12.74
N SER A 142 -25.27 5.04 -13.99
CA SER A 142 -26.15 6.12 -14.48
C SER A 142 -25.65 7.53 -14.10
N GLU A 143 -26.48 8.39 -13.51
CA GLU A 143 -26.17 9.79 -13.22
C GLU A 143 -24.92 9.94 -12.34
N LYS A 144 -24.77 9.08 -11.33
CA LYS A 144 -23.58 9.08 -10.45
C LYS A 144 -22.30 8.70 -11.18
N ARG A 145 -22.41 7.87 -12.23
CA ARG A 145 -21.26 7.53 -13.07
C ARG A 145 -20.84 8.72 -13.92
N GLU A 146 -21.79 9.50 -14.42
CA GLU A 146 -21.48 10.72 -15.19
C GLU A 146 -20.85 11.80 -14.33
N GLU A 147 -21.39 12.06 -13.14
CA GLU A 147 -20.77 12.99 -12.19
C GLU A 147 -19.33 12.57 -11.82
N ALA A 148 -19.10 11.27 -11.61
CA ALA A 148 -17.76 10.75 -11.33
C ALA A 148 -16.85 10.83 -12.56
N PHE A 149 -17.39 10.70 -13.77
CA PHE A 149 -16.62 10.84 -15.01
C PHE A 149 -16.12 12.27 -15.21
N GLU A 150 -16.96 13.28 -14.95
CA GLU A 150 -16.54 14.68 -15.06
C GLU A 150 -15.42 15.02 -14.06
N LYS A 151 -15.46 14.46 -12.85
CA LYS A 151 -14.33 14.59 -11.89
C LYS A 151 -13.06 13.91 -12.39
N VAL A 152 -13.18 12.76 -13.06
CA VAL A 152 -12.04 12.06 -13.67
C VAL A 152 -11.43 12.89 -14.81
N LYS A 153 -12.26 13.51 -15.66
CA LYS A 153 -11.77 14.43 -16.71
C LYS A 153 -11.02 15.61 -16.12
N GLU A 154 -11.63 16.30 -15.15
CA GLU A 154 -11.01 17.44 -14.50
C GLU A 154 -9.63 17.06 -13.90
N PHE A 155 -9.53 15.88 -13.29
CA PHE A 155 -8.26 15.37 -12.78
C PHE A 155 -7.25 15.07 -13.89
N ILE A 156 -7.69 14.51 -15.03
CA ILE A 156 -6.84 14.26 -16.20
C ILE A 156 -6.32 15.58 -16.78
N ASP A 157 -7.18 16.59 -16.92
CA ASP A 157 -6.84 17.91 -17.48
C ASP A 157 -5.84 18.66 -16.59
N GLN A 158 -5.92 18.47 -15.28
CA GLN A 158 -5.00 19.04 -14.29
C GLN A 158 -3.71 18.23 -14.15
N SER A 159 -3.61 17.05 -14.78
CA SER A 159 -2.48 16.14 -14.69
C SER A 159 -1.68 16.10 -16.00
N ASP A 160 -0.45 15.59 -15.94
CA ASP A 160 0.34 15.32 -17.15
C ASP A 160 -0.30 14.16 -17.95
N PRO A 161 -0.71 14.38 -19.23
CA PRO A 161 -1.34 13.35 -20.05
C PRO A 161 -0.51 12.07 -20.19
N LYS A 162 0.83 12.19 -20.22
CA LYS A 162 1.72 11.02 -20.26
C LYS A 162 1.63 10.21 -18.98
N LYS A 163 1.59 10.88 -17.84
CA LYS A 163 1.46 10.23 -16.53
C LYS A 163 0.11 9.50 -16.38
N CYS A 164 -0.97 10.12 -16.86
CA CYS A 164 -2.29 9.50 -16.92
C CYS A 164 -2.29 8.24 -17.78
N THR A 165 -1.73 8.33 -18.99
CA THR A 165 -1.61 7.21 -19.93
C THR A 165 -0.79 6.07 -19.33
N ASP A 166 0.37 6.38 -18.76
CA ASP A 166 1.25 5.39 -18.10
C ASP A 166 0.54 4.69 -16.93
N TYR A 167 -0.26 5.42 -16.16
CA TYR A 167 -1.02 4.86 -15.05
C TYR A 167 -2.09 3.88 -15.53
N LEU A 168 -2.88 4.27 -16.54
CA LEU A 168 -3.92 3.40 -17.10
C LEU A 168 -3.31 2.10 -17.64
N ASN A 169 -2.21 2.22 -18.39
CA ASN A 169 -1.46 1.07 -18.90
C ASN A 169 -0.98 0.15 -17.78
N LYS A 170 -0.41 0.70 -16.69
CA LYS A 170 0.06 -0.08 -15.54
C LYS A 170 -1.08 -0.71 -14.74
N SER A 171 -2.21 -0.02 -14.64
CA SER A 171 -3.38 -0.49 -13.87
C SER A 171 -4.13 -1.62 -14.58
N GLU A 172 -3.96 -1.74 -15.91
CA GLU A 172 -4.71 -2.65 -16.79
C GLU A 172 -6.24 -2.47 -16.69
N LEU A 173 -6.69 -1.30 -16.25
CA LEU A 173 -8.11 -0.96 -16.13
C LEU A 173 -8.52 -0.16 -17.37
N PHE A 174 -8.79 -0.89 -18.44
CA PHE A 174 -9.21 -0.36 -19.74
C PHE A 174 -10.68 0.07 -19.67
N ASP A 175 -10.93 1.39 -19.73
CA ASP A 175 -12.25 1.96 -19.99
C ASP A 175 -12.16 2.78 -21.28
N GLU A 176 -12.83 2.30 -22.33
CA GLU A 176 -12.79 2.88 -23.68
C GLU A 176 -13.13 4.37 -23.69
N ARG A 177 -13.99 4.82 -22.77
CA ARG A 177 -14.42 6.22 -22.68
C ARG A 177 -13.31 7.12 -22.10
N ILE A 178 -12.58 6.63 -21.11
CA ILE A 178 -11.43 7.34 -20.54
C ILE A 178 -10.26 7.33 -21.54
N GLU A 179 -10.04 6.22 -22.23
CA GLU A 179 -8.99 6.12 -23.25
C GLU A 179 -9.24 7.03 -24.45
N ALA A 180 -10.50 7.12 -24.90
CA ALA A 180 -10.88 8.05 -25.96
C ALA A 180 -10.57 9.50 -25.54
N TYR A 181 -10.93 9.88 -24.31
CA TYR A 181 -10.70 11.22 -23.80
C TYR A 181 -9.22 11.61 -23.73
N ILE A 182 -8.33 10.70 -23.35
CA ILE A 182 -6.88 10.98 -23.24
C ILE A 182 -6.20 11.08 -24.61
N LYS A 183 -6.80 10.51 -25.66
CA LYS A 183 -6.28 10.53 -27.04
C LYS A 183 -6.75 11.72 -27.86
N GLU A 184 -7.80 12.43 -27.41
CA GLU A 184 -8.28 13.71 -27.97
C GLU A 184 -7.40 14.88 -27.52
#